data_AF-A0AAU4P962-F1
#
_entry.id   AF-A0AAU4P962-F1
#
_cell.length_a   1.000
_cell.length_b   1.000
_cell.length_c   1.000
_cell.angle_alpha   90.00
_cell.angle_beta   90.00
_cell.angle_gamma   90.00
#
_symmetry.space_group_name_H-M   'P 1'
#
loop_
_entity.id
_entity.type
_entity.pdbx_description
1 polymer ?
#
loop_
_entity_poly.entity_id
_entity_poly.type
_entity_poly.pdbx_seq_one_letter_code
_entity_poly.pdbx_strand_id
1 'polypeptide(L)'
;MTDQPADLTWIRAAPEDEPGPGPWIEIAFGEGDLVHLRETSDPENVVTTTRTKWEAFAKGVRAGEFDHFTEPATGSGPARVSD
;
A
#
# COMPACT_ATOMS: atom_id res chain seq x y z
N MET A 1 6.92 -8.64 17.02
CA MET A 1 6.25 -7.35 17.27
C MET A 1 7.31 -6.29 17.15
N THR A 2 7.31 -5.57 16.02
CA THR A 2 8.20 -4.43 15.81
C THR A 2 7.76 -3.34 16.78
N ASP A 3 8.68 -2.85 17.61
CA ASP A 3 8.45 -1.71 18.49
C ASP A 3 8.27 -0.48 17.60
N GLN A 4 7.02 -0.10 17.37
CA GLN A 4 6.68 1.03 16.50
C GLN A 4 6.64 2.29 17.36
N PRO A 5 7.36 3.36 16.97
CA PRO A 5 7.36 4.59 17.76
C PRO A 5 5.92 5.10 17.95
N ALA A 6 5.58 5.40 19.21
CA ALA A 6 4.22 5.75 19.62
C ALA A 6 3.69 7.07 19.01
N ASP A 7 4.58 7.92 18.48
CA ASP A 7 4.28 9.30 18.08
C ASP A 7 4.35 9.53 16.56
N LEU A 8 3.92 8.56 15.76
CA LEU A 8 3.86 8.72 14.30
C LEU A 8 2.64 9.55 13.86
N THR A 9 2.89 10.59 13.06
CA THR A 9 1.83 11.32 12.36
C THR A 9 1.45 10.58 11.08
N TRP A 10 0.24 10.02 11.06
CA TRP A 10 -0.30 9.29 9.91
C TRP A 10 -1.04 10.20 8.94
N ILE A 11 -0.68 10.09 7.67
CA ILE A 11 -1.30 10.79 6.55
C ILE A 11 -2.16 9.79 5.77
N ARG A 12 -3.45 10.02 5.71
CA ARG A 12 -4.41 9.19 4.97
C ARG A 12 -4.35 9.51 3.48
N ALA A 13 -4.08 8.51 2.65
CA ALA A 13 -4.15 8.61 1.18
C ALA A 13 -5.59 8.34 0.70
N ALA A 14 -6.47 9.31 0.89
CA ALA A 14 -7.87 9.25 0.46
C ALA A 14 -8.34 10.62 -0.07
N PRO A 15 -9.38 10.66 -0.92
CA PRO A 15 -10.05 11.92 -1.26
C PRO A 15 -10.52 12.67 0.01
N GLU A 16 -10.47 14.00 -0.02
CA GLU A 16 -10.89 14.83 1.12
C GLU A 16 -12.39 14.64 1.44
N ASP A 17 -13.19 14.37 0.41
CA ASP A 17 -14.65 14.31 0.47
C ASP A 17 -15.19 12.92 0.83
N GLU A 18 -14.32 11.93 1.06
CA GLU A 18 -14.72 10.57 1.43
C GLU A 18 -14.57 10.32 2.94
N PRO A 19 -15.67 10.37 3.70
CA PRO A 19 -15.69 10.03 5.12
C PRO A 19 -15.75 8.51 5.35
N GLY A 20 -15.36 8.08 6.54
CA GLY A 20 -15.45 6.68 6.97
C GLY A 20 -14.09 5.94 6.93
N PRO A 21 -14.06 4.70 7.47
CA PRO A 21 -12.82 3.99 7.71
C PRO A 21 -12.12 3.61 6.41
N GLY A 22 -12.86 3.28 5.35
CA GLY A 22 -12.37 2.85 4.03
C GLY A 22 -11.26 1.77 4.07
N PRO A 23 -10.82 1.25 2.91
CA PRO A 23 -9.57 0.52 2.81
C PRO A 23 -8.43 1.50 2.50
N TRP A 24 -8.33 2.60 3.28
CA TRP A 24 -7.33 3.62 2.99
C TRP A 24 -5.94 3.15 3.39
N ILE A 25 -4.95 3.53 2.59
CA ILE A 25 -3.56 3.43 2.99
C ILE A 25 -3.21 4.68 3.81
N GLU A 26 -2.61 4.46 4.96
CA GLU A 26 -2.02 5.51 5.80
C GLU A 26 -0.51 5.42 5.76
N ILE A 27 0.15 6.58 5.68
CA ILE A 27 1.60 6.70 5.56
C ILE A 27 2.13 7.57 6.70
N ALA A 28 3.19 7.14 7.37
CA ALA A 28 3.91 7.94 8.34
C ALA A 28 5.42 7.96 8.07
N PHE A 29 6.05 9.10 8.29
CA PHE A 29 7.50 9.24 8.22
C PHE A 29 8.08 9.17 9.64
N GLY A 30 8.87 8.13 9.90
CA GLY A 30 9.47 7.87 11.21
C GLY A 30 10.86 8.47 11.35
N GLU A 31 11.56 8.04 12.39
CA GLU A 31 12.95 8.42 12.64
C GLU A 31 13.89 7.96 11.52
N GLY A 32 14.95 8.74 11.29
CA GLY A 32 15.94 8.45 10.26
C GLY A 32 15.33 8.48 8.85
N ASP A 33 15.45 7.37 8.14
CA ASP A 33 14.94 7.21 6.78
C ASP A 33 13.69 6.32 6.70
N LEU A 34 13.05 5.98 7.82
CA LEU A 34 11.93 5.04 7.84
C LEU A 34 10.62 5.65 7.32
N VAL A 35 9.88 4.84 6.57
CA VAL A 35 8.52 5.10 6.11
C VAL A 35 7.66 3.91 6.49
N HIS A 36 6.54 4.19 7.16
CA HIS A 36 5.59 3.20 7.64
C HIS A 36 4.31 3.30 6.82
N LEU A 37 3.75 2.15 6.43
CA LEU A 37 2.50 2.02 5.70
C LEU A 37 1.59 1.04 6.45
N ARG A 38 0.29 1.35 6.51
CA ARG A 38 -0.74 0.47 7.06
C ARG A 38 -2.08 0.72 6.38
N GLU A 39 -3.01 -0.21 6.55
CA GLU A 39 -4.41 0.01 6.20
C GLU A 39 -5.16 0.62 7.39
N THR A 40 -6.09 1.55 7.15
CA THR A 40 -6.95 2.10 8.22
C THR A 40 -7.79 1.01 8.90
N SER A 41 -8.14 -0.08 8.19
CA SER A 41 -8.89 -1.22 8.74
C SER A 41 -8.03 -2.24 9.52
N ASP A 42 -6.70 -2.21 9.37
CA ASP A 42 -5.76 -3.12 10.06
C ASP A 42 -4.53 -2.34 10.56
N PRO A 43 -4.70 -1.46 11.56
CA PRO A 43 -3.67 -0.49 11.94
C PRO A 43 -2.44 -1.11 12.62
N GLU A 44 -2.52 -2.38 13.04
CA GLU A 44 -1.44 -3.13 13.66
C GLU A 44 -0.52 -3.81 12.64
N ASN A 45 -0.99 -3.97 11.39
CA ASN A 45 -0.23 -4.59 10.32
C ASN A 45 0.56 -3.53 9.54
N VAL A 46 1.76 -3.23 10.03
CA VAL A 46 2.59 -2.15 9.49
C VAL A 46 3.74 -2.69 8.64
N VAL A 47 3.76 -2.26 7.39
CA VAL A 47 4.89 -2.44 6.48
C VAL A 47 5.86 -1.28 6.67
N THR A 48 7.13 -1.59 6.93
CA THR A 48 8.19 -0.58 7.06
C THR A 48 9.16 -0.66 5.90
N THR A 49 9.48 0.50 5.33
CA THR A 49 10.45 0.67 4.25
C THR A 49 11.33 1.89 4.52
N THR A 50 12.21 2.21 3.59
CA THR A 50 13.09 3.39 3.63
C THR A 50 12.56 4.48 2.70
N ARG A 51 12.92 5.74 2.95
CA ARG A 51 12.57 6.90 2.12
C ARG A 51 13.00 6.71 0.66
N THR A 52 14.21 6.20 0.42
CA THR A 52 14.70 5.92 -0.95
C THR A 52 13.83 4.91 -1.69
N LYS A 53 13.45 3.81 -1.04
CA LYS A 53 12.56 2.80 -1.62
C LYS A 53 11.15 3.35 -1.84
N TRP A 54 10.64 4.14 -0.90
CA TRP A 54 9.34 4.81 -1.02
C TRP A 54 9.29 5.76 -2.22
N GLU A 55 10.32 6.58 -2.41
CA GLU A 55 10.42 7.50 -3.56
C GLU A 55 10.48 6.76 -4.89
N ALA A 56 11.26 5.68 -4.95
CA ALA A 56 11.33 4.82 -6.13
C ALA A 56 9.97 4.17 -6.44
N PHE A 57 9.30 3.62 -5.43
CA PHE A 57 7.96 3.05 -5.55
C PHE A 57 6.94 4.08 -6.07
N ALA A 58 6.87 5.25 -5.45
CA ALA A 58 5.95 6.32 -5.86
C ALA A 58 6.24 6.84 -7.27
N LYS A 59 7.50 6.76 -7.74
CA LYS A 59 7.86 7.07 -9.13
C LYS A 59 7.36 5.99 -10.08
N GLY A 60 7.53 4.71 -9.76
CA GLY A 60 7.02 3.59 -10.56
C GLY A 60 5.49 3.62 -10.70
N VAL A 61 4.77 3.86 -9.59
CA VAL A 61 3.31 4.05 -9.59
C VAL A 61 2.88 5.17 -10.54
N ARG A 62 3.51 6.35 -10.45
CA ARG A 62 3.20 7.48 -11.34
C ARG A 62 3.57 7.25 -12.80
N ALA A 63 4.49 6.34 -13.07
CA ALA A 63 4.87 5.94 -14.43
C ALA A 63 3.93 4.87 -15.03
N GLY A 64 2.92 4.41 -14.28
CA GLY A 64 2.01 3.36 -14.71
C GLY A 64 2.63 1.96 -14.69
N GLU A 65 3.75 1.76 -13.97
CA GLU A 65 4.45 0.47 -13.90
C GLU A 65 3.55 -0.66 -13.34
N PHE A 66 2.51 -0.31 -12.61
CA PHE A 66 1.61 -1.23 -11.92
C PHE A 66 0.23 -1.36 -12.57
N ASP A 67 -0.07 -0.62 -13.65
CA ASP A 67 -1.43 -0.55 -14.21
C ASP A 67 -1.92 -1.91 -14.74
N HIS A 68 -1.01 -2.77 -15.21
CA HIS A 68 -1.29 -4.14 -15.63
C HIS A 68 -1.86 -5.06 -14.53
N PHE A 69 -1.81 -4.68 -13.25
CA PHE A 69 -2.41 -5.46 -12.16
C PHE A 69 -3.92 -5.20 -11.99
N THR A 70 -4.48 -4.25 -12.74
CA THR A 70 -5.89 -3.85 -12.64
C THR A 70 -6.81 -4.59 -13.60
N GLU A 71 -6.26 -5.37 -14.53
CA GLU A 71 -7.07 -6.19 -15.43
C GLU A 71 -7.66 -7.38 -14.65
N PRO A 72 -9.00 -7.56 -14.63
CA PRO A 72 -9.55 -8.84 -14.22
C PRO A 72 -8.96 -9.88 -15.17
N ALA A 73 -8.43 -10.98 -14.61
CA ALA A 73 -7.88 -12.10 -15.39
C ALA A 73 -8.93 -12.61 -16.39
N THR A 74 -8.97 -12.02 -17.57
CA THR A 74 -9.90 -12.34 -18.65
C THR A 74 -9.17 -13.28 -19.59
N GLY A 75 -9.15 -14.56 -19.21
CA GLY A 75 -9.02 -15.64 -20.19
C GLY A 75 -8.00 -16.72 -19.88
N SER A 76 -8.52 -17.95 -19.90
CA SER A 76 -7.82 -19.21 -20.18
C SER A 76 -6.88 -19.75 -19.10
N GLY A 77 -7.47 -20.28 -18.03
CA GLY A 77 -6.88 -21.47 -17.42
C GLY A 77 -6.91 -22.62 -18.43
N PRO A 78 -5.90 -23.51 -18.46
CA PRO A 78 -5.84 -24.59 -19.44
C PRO A 78 -7.13 -25.41 -19.37
N ALA A 79 -7.71 -25.70 -20.54
CA ALA A 79 -8.87 -26.58 -20.65
C ALA A 79 -8.56 -27.86 -19.86
N ARG A 80 -9.32 -28.11 -18.79
CA ARG A 80 -9.31 -29.42 -18.13
C ARG A 80 -9.76 -30.41 -19.19
N VAL A 81 -8.83 -31.22 -19.69
CA VAL A 81 -9.17 -32.44 -20.39
C VAL A 81 -9.86 -33.32 -19.36
N SER A 82 -11.17 -33.48 -19.51
CA SER A 82 -11.90 -34.54 -18.84
C SER A 82 -11.56 -35.83 -19.57
N ASP A 83 -10.91 -36.75 -18.86
CA ASP A 83 -10.91 -38.18 -19.17
C ASP A 83 -12.23 -38.80 -18.68
#